data_AF-A0A6L9KLY1-F1
#
_entry.id   AF-A0A6L9KLY1-F1
#
_cell.length_a   1.000
_cell.length_b   1.000
_cell.length_c   1.000
_cell.angle_alpha   90.00
_cell.angle_beta   90.00
_cell.angle_gamma   90.00
#
_symmetry.space_group_name_H-M   'P 1'
#
loop_
_entity.id
_entity.type
_entity.pdbx_description
1 polymer ?
#
loop_
_entity_poly.entity_id
_entity_poly.type
_entity_poly.pdbx_seq_one_letter_code
_entity_poly.pdbx_strand_id
1 'polypeptide(L)' 'SLQPGETMRFCNDHDPLPLLNQLNARYGEAVSIAYVQREPGAIVIDFARL' A
#
# COMPACT_ATOMS: atom_id res chain seq x y z
N SER A 1 3.58 13.72 -2.48
CA SER A 1 2.17 13.53 -2.81
C SER A 1 2.09 12.72 -4.08
N LEU A 2 1.21 11.71 -4.16
CA LEU A 2 0.91 11.05 -5.43
C LEU A 2 -0.10 11.90 -6.19
N GLN A 3 0.17 12.17 -7.46
CA GLN A 3 -0.83 12.75 -8.34
C GLN A 3 -1.90 11.70 -8.68
N PRO A 4 -3.14 12.10 -9.02
CA PRO A 4 -4.14 11.18 -9.51
C PRO A 4 -3.60 10.36 -10.70
N GLY A 5 -3.66 9.04 -10.59
CA GLY A 5 -3.10 8.11 -11.60
C GLY A 5 -1.65 7.67 -11.36
N GLU A 6 -0.94 8.24 -10.38
CA GLU A 6 0.37 7.74 -9.95
C GLU A 6 0.22 6.65 -8.91
N THR A 7 1.01 5.58 -9.08
CA THR A 7 1.07 4.44 -8.16
C THR A 7 2.46 4.38 -7.52
N MET A 8 2.51 4.29 -6.19
CA MET A 8 3.73 4.01 -5.44
C MET A 8 3.80 2.51 -5.14
N ARG A 9 4.90 1.86 -5.54
CA ARG A 9 5.17 0.48 -5.16
C ARG A 9 5.99 0.41 -3.88
N PHE A 10 5.51 -0.37 -2.93
CA PHE A 10 6.13 -0.65 -1.66
C PHE A 10 6.54 -2.13 -1.59
N CYS A 11 7.80 -2.39 -1.27
CA CYS A 11 8.35 -3.73 -1.14
C CYS A 11 8.84 -3.93 0.30
N ASN A 12 8.44 -5.03 0.93
CA ASN A 12 8.82 -5.38 2.29
C ASN A 12 9.04 -6.90 2.41
N ASP A 13 9.84 -7.34 3.38
CA ASP A 13 10.10 -8.75 3.65
C ASP A 13 8.98 -9.44 4.47
N HIS A 14 8.09 -8.65 5.09
CA HIS A 14 6.94 -9.13 5.86
C HIS A 14 5.67 -8.28 5.64
N ASP A 15 4.53 -8.77 6.09
CA ASP A 15 3.23 -8.10 5.92
C ASP A 15 3.16 -6.83 6.80
N PRO A 16 3.05 -5.61 6.22
CA PRO A 16 3.17 -4.35 6.95
C PRO A 16 1.84 -3.91 7.58
N LEU A 17 1.12 -4.82 8.26
CA LEU A 17 -0.21 -4.56 8.85
C LEU A 17 -0.31 -3.26 9.66
N PRO A 18 0.68 -2.89 10.52
CA PRO A 18 0.61 -1.63 11.25
C PRO A 18 0.56 -0.40 10.33
N LEU A 19 1.33 -0.41 9.23
CA LEU A 19 1.37 0.67 8.24
C LEU A 19 0.04 0.76 7.48
N LEU A 20 -0.52 -0.39 7.08
CA LEU A 20 -1.81 -0.43 6.39
C LEU A 20 -2.93 0.12 7.26
N ASN A 21 -2.93 -0.22 8.54
CA ASN A 21 -3.88 0.33 9.51
C ASN A 21 -3.73 1.84 9.66
N GLN A 22 -2.50 2.36 9.70
CA GLN A 22 -2.25 3.80 9.77
C GLN A 22 -2.70 4.53 8.50
N LEU A 23 -2.43 3.97 7.32
CA LEU A 23 -2.85 4.54 6.05
C LEU A 23 -4.37 4.57 5.95
N ASN A 24 -5.04 3.48 6.33
CA ASN A 24 -6.50 3.41 6.34
C ASN A 24 -7.11 4.40 7.35
N ALA A 25 -6.54 4.54 8.55
CA ALA A 25 -7.02 5.50 9.55
C ALA A 25 -6.83 6.96 9.11
N ARG A 26 -5.78 7.27 8.35
CA ARG A 26 -5.46 8.64 7.92
C ARG A 26 -6.13 9.06 6.62
N TYR A 27 -6.20 8.14 5.66
CA TYR A 27 -6.65 8.43 4.29
C TYR A 27 -7.95 7.71 3.91
N GLY A 28 -8.32 6.64 4.63
CA GLY A 28 -9.51 5.85 4.35
C GLY A 28 -9.63 5.48 2.89
N GLU A 29 -10.79 5.77 2.31
CA GLU A 29 -11.10 5.47 0.91
C GLU A 29 -10.35 6.35 -0.11
N ALA A 30 -9.59 7.36 0.31
CA ALA A 30 -8.82 8.22 -0.61
C ALA A 30 -7.55 7.54 -1.18
N VAL A 31 -7.18 6.37 -0.65
CA VAL A 31 -6.03 5.58 -1.12
C VAL A 31 -6.47 4.15 -1.38
N SER A 32 -6.17 3.65 -2.57
CA SER A 32 -6.29 2.23 -2.91
C SER A 32 -5.03 1.48 -2.49
N ILE A 33 -5.21 0.30 -1.90
CA ILE A 33 -4.15 -0.60 -1.44
C ILE A 33 -4.34 -1.94 -2.17
N ALA A 34 -3.38 -2.31 -3.01
CA ALA A 34 -3.43 -3.55 -3.78
C ALA A 34 -2.18 -4.39 -3.55
N TYR A 35 -2.34 -5.65 -3.12
CA TYR A 35 -1.23 -6.59 -3.07
C TYR A 35 -0.89 -7.07 -4.48
N VAL A 36 0.36 -6.84 -4.88
CA VAL A 36 0.93 -7.36 -6.13
C VAL A 36 1.63 -8.70 -5.88
N GLN A 37 2.27 -8.84 -4.72
CA GLN A 37 2.89 -10.09 -4.26
C GLN A 37 2.68 -10.24 -2.75
N ARG A 38 2.36 -11.44 -2.29
CA ARG A 38 2.17 -11.75 -0.87
C ARG A 38 2.74 -13.11 -0.54
N GLU A 39 4.07 -13.21 -0.56
CA GLU A 39 4.82 -14.42 -0.26
C GLU A 39 5.69 -14.22 0.99
N PRO A 40 6.01 -15.29 1.74
CA PRO A 40 6.95 -15.20 2.85
C PRO A 40 8.30 -14.64 2.38
N GLY A 41 8.75 -13.52 2.96
CA GLY A 41 10.00 -12.86 2.56
C GLY A 41 9.86 -11.86 1.40
N ALA A 42 8.70 -11.78 0.75
CA ALA A 42 8.45 -10.86 -0.36
C ALA A 42 6.99 -10.40 -0.41
N ILE A 43 6.74 -9.22 0.13
CA ILE A 43 5.47 -8.52 0.09
C ILE A 43 5.62 -7.29 -0.80
N VAL A 44 4.80 -7.21 -1.84
CA VAL A 44 4.75 -6.06 -2.75
C VAL A 44 3.34 -5.51 -2.76
N ILE A 45 3.21 -4.22 -2.49
CA ILE A 45 1.94 -3.50 -2.40
C ILE A 45 2.01 -2.26 -3.27
N ASP A 46 0.98 -2.04 -4.07
CA ASP A 46 0.78 -0.83 -4.84
C ASP A 46 -0.21 0.08 -4.10
N PHE A 47 0.21 1.32 -3.86
CA PHE A 47 -0.61 2.39 -3.30
C PHE A 47 -0.95 3.39 -4.39
N ALA A 48 -2.24 3.64 -4.63
CA ALA A 48 -2.71 4.61 -5.61
C ALA A 48 -3.66 5.62 -4.95
N ARG A 49 -3.54 6.90 -5.32
CA ARG A 49 -4.49 7.93 -4.87
C ARG A 49 -5.73 7.91 -5.77
N LEU A 50 -6.91 7.86 -5.14
CA LEU A 50 -8.20 8.00 -5.84
C LEU A 50 -8.57 9.49 -6.04
#